data_AF-A0A1C5LJY0-F1
#
_entry.id   AF-A0A1C5LJY0-F1
#
_cell.length_a   1.000
_cell.length_b   1.000
_cell.length_c   1.000
_cell.angle_alpha   90.00
_cell.angle_beta   90.00
_cell.angle_gamma   90.00
#
_symmetry.space_group_name_H-M   'P 1'
#
loop_
_entity.id
_entity.type
_entity.pdbx_description
1 polymer ?
#
loop_
_entity_poly.entity_id
_entity_poly.type
_entity_poly.pdbx_seq_one_letter_code
_entity_poly.pdbx_strand_id
1 'polypeptide(L)'
;MTNEKIKRMFDAFYQAKRIRDMLPPLPQGVMPSYIQYLDVIHSLQREKKDIRLSDISDAMNLPRPGVTRTVKEMEAKGYLQKLTSPDDGRVTYISITEKGERLSRKYDQDYFSSLAPYLSEISEEEADNMIRTIGKFYQIMCDRREHYDK
;
A
#
# COMPACT_ATOMS: atom_id res chain seq x y z
N MET A 1 23.30 20.43 1.62
CA MET A 1 23.12 19.09 2.22
C MET A 1 24.49 18.54 2.58
N THR A 2 24.71 18.04 3.80
CA THR A 2 26.02 17.49 4.23
C THR A 2 25.99 15.95 4.21
N ASN A 3 27.15 15.29 4.05
CA ASN A 3 27.25 13.82 4.10
C ASN A 3 26.72 13.24 5.43
N GLU A 4 26.98 13.93 6.54
CA GLU A 4 26.45 13.55 7.85
C GLU A 4 24.92 13.60 7.89
N LYS A 5 24.31 14.65 7.33
CA LYS A 5 22.86 14.77 7.26
C LYS A 5 22.25 13.65 6.40
N ILE A 6 22.88 13.28 5.28
CA ILE A 6 22.45 12.17 4.43
C ILE A 6 22.48 10.84 5.20
N LYS A 7 23.56 10.55 5.93
CA LYS A 7 23.64 9.33 6.76
C LYS A 7 22.51 9.27 7.79
N ARG A 8 22.27 10.39 8.50
CA ARG A 8 21.18 10.48 9.48
C ARG A 8 19.78 10.27 8.86
N MET A 9 19.58 10.68 7.61
CA MET A 9 18.34 10.38 6.89
C MET A 9 18.18 8.87 6.64
N PHE A 10 19.24 8.17 6.26
CA PHE A 10 19.22 6.71 6.14
C PHE A 10 19.01 6.03 7.51
N ASP A 11 19.60 6.57 8.58
CA ASP A 11 19.40 6.04 9.93
C ASP A 11 17.93 6.11 10.36
N ALA A 12 17.22 7.16 9.96
CA ALA A 12 15.78 7.30 10.21
C ALA A 12 14.95 6.19 9.53
N PHE A 13 15.41 5.62 8.40
CA PHE A 13 14.71 4.49 7.77
C PHE A 13 14.79 3.20 8.59
N TYR A 14 15.84 3.01 9.40
CA TYR A 14 15.87 1.90 10.35
C TYR A 14 14.79 2.06 11.43
N GLN A 15 14.56 3.28 11.91
CA GLN A 15 13.47 3.55 12.85
C GLN A 15 12.11 3.38 12.17
N ALA A 16 11.92 3.90 10.97
CA ALA A 16 10.69 3.72 10.20
C ALA A 16 10.37 2.23 9.96
N LYS A 17 11.38 1.42 9.64
CA LYS A 17 11.22 -0.04 9.54
C LYS A 17 10.76 -0.65 10.87
N ARG A 18 11.43 -0.32 11.98
CA ARG A 18 11.05 -0.82 13.32
C ARG A 18 9.65 -0.42 13.71
N ILE A 19 9.23 0.82 13.44
CA ILE A 19 7.85 1.28 13.66
C ILE A 19 6.88 0.41 12.85
N ARG A 20 7.19 0.11 11.58
CA ARG A 20 6.36 -0.77 10.75
C ARG A 20 6.32 -2.22 11.27
N ASP A 21 7.42 -2.69 11.86
CA ASP A 21 7.49 -4.03 12.46
C ASP A 21 6.73 -4.12 13.81
N MET A 22 6.32 -2.99 14.41
CA MET A 22 5.44 -2.96 15.59
C MET A 22 3.95 -3.16 15.25
N LEU A 23 3.60 -3.19 13.96
CA LEU A 23 2.23 -3.50 13.53
C LEU A 23 1.84 -4.93 13.96
N PRO A 24 0.54 -5.21 14.17
CA PRO A 24 0.10 -6.53 14.58
C PRO A 24 0.55 -7.61 13.59
N PRO A 25 0.95 -8.79 14.07
CA PRO A 25 1.35 -9.88 13.19
C PRO A 25 0.17 -10.30 12.32
N LEU A 26 0.45 -10.48 11.03
CA LEU A 26 -0.56 -10.90 10.06
C LEU A 26 -0.81 -12.41 10.15
N PRO A 27 -2.00 -12.88 9.74
CA PRO A 27 -2.28 -14.32 9.67
C PRO A 27 -1.27 -15.04 8.77
N GLN A 28 -1.02 -16.32 9.04
CA GLN A 28 -0.08 -17.11 8.26
C GLN A 28 -0.41 -17.04 6.76
N GLY A 29 0.60 -16.74 5.94
CA GLY A 29 0.45 -16.61 4.50
C GLY A 29 -0.18 -15.29 4.02
N VAL A 30 -0.48 -14.35 4.91
CA VAL A 30 -0.85 -12.97 4.54
C VAL A 30 0.40 -12.11 4.51
N MET A 31 0.62 -11.44 3.37
CA MET A 31 1.74 -10.50 3.24
C MET A 31 1.29 -9.08 3.62
N PRO A 32 2.19 -8.22 4.15
CA PRO A 32 1.87 -6.82 4.41
C PRO A 32 1.35 -6.05 3.19
N SER A 33 1.81 -6.42 1.99
CA SER A 33 1.30 -5.85 0.74
C SER A 33 -0.20 -6.10 0.55
N TYR A 34 -0.77 -7.18 1.09
CA TYR A 34 -2.21 -7.44 0.91
C TYR A 34 -3.06 -6.37 1.59
N ILE A 35 -2.64 -5.87 2.74
CA ILE A 35 -3.32 -4.77 3.44
C ILE A 35 -3.31 -3.50 2.58
N GLN A 36 -2.15 -3.18 2.00
CA GLN A 36 -2.01 -2.04 1.10
C GLN A 36 -2.88 -2.16 -0.16
N TYR A 37 -3.02 -3.35 -0.73
CA TYR A 37 -3.90 -3.58 -1.88
C TYR A 37 -5.38 -3.39 -1.50
N LEU A 38 -5.78 -3.87 -0.32
CA LEU A 38 -7.15 -3.69 0.16
C LEU A 38 -7.48 -2.22 0.38
N ASP A 39 -6.58 -1.46 1.03
CA ASP A 39 -6.72 -0.02 1.25
C ASP A 39 -6.83 0.75 -0.09
N VAL A 40 -5.94 0.47 -1.05
CA VAL A 40 -5.99 1.10 -2.38
C VAL A 40 -7.29 0.78 -3.11
N ILE A 41 -7.76 -0.47 -3.08
CA ILE A 41 -9.03 -0.85 -3.71
C ILE A 41 -10.20 -0.13 -3.03
N HIS A 42 -10.22 -0.02 -1.70
CA HIS A 42 -11.23 0.77 -0.99
C HIS A 42 -11.22 2.24 -1.39
N SER A 43 -10.03 2.85 -1.48
CA SER A 43 -9.90 4.25 -1.92
C SER A 43 -10.48 4.42 -3.33
N LEU A 44 -10.09 3.55 -4.26
CA LEU A 44 -10.60 3.59 -5.63
C LEU A 44 -12.12 3.35 -5.71
N GLN A 45 -12.67 2.48 -4.86
CA GLN A 45 -14.11 2.21 -4.80
C GLN A 45 -14.96 3.41 -4.38
N ARG A 46 -14.37 4.38 -3.64
CA ARG A 46 -15.04 5.63 -3.29
C ARG A 46 -15.15 6.58 -4.47
N GLU A 47 -14.22 6.49 -5.43
CA GLU A 47 -14.16 7.35 -6.60
C GLU A 47 -14.89 6.77 -7.80
N LYS A 48 -14.86 5.45 -7.97
CA LYS A 48 -15.53 4.75 -9.07
C LYS A 48 -16.01 3.36 -8.66
N LYS A 49 -17.09 2.91 -9.30
CA LYS A 49 -17.75 1.65 -8.99
C LYS A 49 -16.92 0.42 -9.38
N ASP A 50 -16.27 0.48 -10.54
CA ASP A 50 -15.65 -0.68 -11.17
C ASP A 50 -14.12 -0.53 -11.22
N ILE A 51 -13.41 -1.39 -10.47
CA ILE A 51 -11.96 -1.32 -10.32
C ILE A 51 -11.28 -2.34 -11.24
N ARG A 52 -10.33 -1.90 -12.07
CA ARG A 52 -9.53 -2.76 -12.96
C ARG A 52 -8.12 -2.96 -12.38
N LEU A 53 -7.42 -3.97 -12.88
CA LEU A 53 -6.00 -4.19 -12.55
C LEU A 53 -5.11 -3.00 -12.92
N SER A 54 -5.40 -2.30 -14.02
CA SER A 54 -4.69 -1.08 -14.40
C SER A 54 -4.82 0.01 -13.34
N ASP A 55 -6.00 0.16 -12.75
CA ASP A 55 -6.27 1.19 -11.77
C ASP A 55 -5.45 0.99 -10.50
N ILE A 56 -5.36 -0.27 -10.04
CA ILE A 56 -4.52 -0.64 -8.90
C ILE A 56 -3.04 -0.39 -9.24
N SER A 57 -2.61 -0.74 -10.45
CA SER A 57 -1.24 -0.51 -10.93
C SER A 57 -0.85 0.96 -10.89
N ASP A 58 -1.74 1.81 -11.41
CA ASP A 58 -1.53 3.25 -11.52
C ASP A 58 -1.55 3.89 -10.13
N ALA A 59 -2.52 3.53 -9.27
CA ALA A 59 -2.62 4.03 -7.90
C ALA A 59 -1.44 3.63 -7.01
N MET A 60 -0.89 2.43 -7.19
CA MET A 60 0.24 1.96 -6.40
C MET A 60 1.60 2.36 -6.99
N ASN A 61 1.63 2.94 -8.20
CA ASN A 61 2.85 3.15 -8.98
C ASN A 61 3.71 1.87 -9.08
N LEU A 62 3.07 0.72 -9.33
CA LEU A 62 3.72 -0.58 -9.46
C LEU A 62 3.57 -1.13 -10.89
N PRO A 63 4.55 -1.90 -11.40
CA PRO A 63 4.42 -2.53 -12.71
C PRO A 63 3.26 -3.54 -12.76
N ARG A 64 2.49 -3.51 -13.86
CA ARG A 64 1.33 -4.40 -14.10
C ARG A 64 1.61 -5.90 -13.86
N PRO A 65 2.78 -6.47 -14.24
CA PRO A 65 3.07 -7.87 -13.95
C PRO A 65 3.10 -8.19 -12.45
N GLY A 66 3.67 -7.31 -11.63
CA GLY A 66 3.75 -7.47 -10.18
C GLY A 66 2.38 -7.38 -9.51
N VAL A 67 1.56 -6.43 -9.96
CA VAL A 67 0.18 -6.26 -9.52
C VAL A 67 -0.67 -7.48 -9.88
N THR A 68 -0.58 -7.94 -11.11
CA THR A 68 -1.30 -9.12 -11.60
C THR A 68 -0.98 -10.36 -10.79
N ARG A 69 0.31 -10.59 -10.49
CA ARG A 69 0.75 -11.69 -9.64
C ARG A 69 0.13 -11.61 -8.24
N THR A 70 0.24 -10.46 -7.60
CA THR A 70 -0.27 -10.25 -6.23
C THR A 70 -1.79 -10.43 -6.16
N VAL A 71 -2.53 -9.85 -7.09
CA VAL A 71 -4.00 -10.00 -7.16
C VAL A 71 -4.40 -11.46 -7.37
N LYS A 72 -3.70 -12.20 -8.24
CA LYS A 72 -3.96 -13.65 -8.44
C LYS A 72 -3.70 -14.45 -7.16
N GLU A 73 -2.65 -14.14 -6.41
CA GLU A 73 -2.37 -14.78 -5.12
C GLU A 73 -3.43 -14.44 -4.07
N MET A 74 -3.87 -13.18 -3.99
CA MET A 74 -4.94 -12.75 -3.09
C MET A 74 -6.29 -13.37 -3.44
N GLU A 75 -6.60 -13.50 -4.73
CA GLU A 75 -7.79 -14.19 -5.24
C GLU A 75 -7.76 -15.68 -4.89
N ALA A 76 -6.64 -16.37 -5.11
CA ALA A 76 -6.48 -17.78 -4.74
C ALA A 76 -6.64 -18.01 -3.22
N LYS A 77 -6.29 -17.01 -2.40
CA LYS A 77 -6.48 -17.02 -0.95
C LYS A 77 -7.86 -16.53 -0.52
N GLY A 78 -8.73 -16.15 -1.47
CA GLY A 78 -10.10 -15.72 -1.24
C GLY A 78 -10.22 -14.35 -0.60
N TYR A 79 -9.25 -13.45 -0.76
CA TYR A 79 -9.35 -12.06 -0.29
C TYR A 79 -9.98 -11.15 -1.34
N LEU A 80 -9.70 -11.41 -2.61
CA LEU A 80 -10.25 -10.69 -3.76
C LEU A 80 -11.06 -11.66 -4.64
N GLN A 81 -11.93 -11.09 -5.47
CA GLN A 81 -12.65 -11.82 -6.51
C GLN A 81 -12.61 -11.02 -7.81
N LYS A 82 -12.56 -11.75 -8.92
CA LYS A 82 -12.70 -11.20 -10.27
C LYS A 82 -14.14 -11.31 -10.74
N LEU A 83 -14.68 -10.21 -11.25
CA LEU A 83 -16.00 -10.13 -11.85
C LEU A 83 -15.84 -9.79 -13.33
N THR A 84 -16.39 -10.62 -14.21
CA THR A 84 -16.42 -10.31 -15.65
C THR A 84 -17.44 -9.22 -15.91
N SER A 85 -17.09 -8.22 -16.72
CA SER A 85 -18.02 -7.17 -17.11
C SER A 85 -19.19 -7.78 -17.91
N PRO A 86 -20.44 -7.45 -17.58
CA PRO A 86 -21.60 -7.89 -18.35
C PRO A 86 -21.63 -7.26 -19.75
N ASP A 87 -21.01 -6.09 -19.93
CA ASP A 87 -21.00 -5.33 -21.20
C ASP A 87 -19.84 -5.72 -22.13
N ASP A 88 -18.73 -6.21 -21.56
CA ASP A 88 -17.57 -6.68 -22.33
C ASP A 88 -16.87 -7.82 -21.57
N GLY A 89 -17.05 -9.06 -22.02
CA GLY A 89 -16.46 -10.24 -21.41
C GLY A 89 -14.93 -10.26 -21.35
N ARG A 90 -14.25 -9.30 -21.99
CA ARG A 90 -12.79 -9.11 -21.93
C ARG A 90 -12.35 -8.22 -20.77
N VAL A 91 -13.27 -7.48 -20.16
CA VAL A 91 -13.00 -6.61 -19.01
C VAL A 91 -13.27 -7.39 -17.72
N THR A 92 -12.30 -7.34 -16.80
CA THR A 92 -12.42 -7.95 -15.48
C THR A 92 -12.26 -6.89 -14.40
N TYR A 93 -13.24 -6.85 -13.51
CA TYR A 93 -13.24 -6.01 -12.33
C TYR A 93 -12.75 -6.76 -11.10
N ILE A 94 -12.08 -6.05 -10.20
CA ILE A 94 -11.58 -6.55 -8.93
C ILE A 94 -12.50 -6.05 -7.82
N SER A 95 -12.94 -6.97 -6.97
CA SER A 95 -13.75 -6.66 -5.80
C SER A 95 -13.17 -7.34 -4.56
N ILE A 96 -13.31 -6.68 -3.41
CA ILE A 96 -12.92 -7.25 -2.13
C ILE A 96 -14.01 -8.23 -1.69
N THR A 97 -13.61 -9.42 -1.28
CA THR A 97 -14.53 -10.42 -0.71
C THR A 97 -14.81 -10.11 0.76
N GLU A 98 -15.81 -10.75 1.36
CA GLU A 98 -16.07 -10.63 2.80
C GLU A 98 -14.85 -11.03 3.66
N LYS A 99 -14.05 -11.99 3.23
CA LYS A 99 -12.80 -12.36 3.91
C LYS A 99 -11.75 -11.24 3.79
N GLY A 100 -11.65 -10.61 2.63
CA GLY A 100 -10.83 -9.41 2.42
C GLY A 100 -11.28 -8.25 3.31
N GLU A 101 -12.58 -8.01 3.40
CA GLU A 101 -13.18 -6.97 4.25
C GLU A 101 -12.86 -7.19 5.74
N ARG A 102 -12.90 -8.44 6.22
CA ARG A 102 -12.52 -8.76 7.60
C ARG A 102 -11.02 -8.54 7.85
N LEU A 103 -10.18 -8.83 6.85
CA LEU A 103 -8.74 -8.59 6.94
C LEU A 103 -8.44 -7.08 6.97
N SER A 104 -9.04 -6.32 6.05
CA SER A 104 -8.94 -4.87 5.95
C SER A 104 -9.35 -4.21 7.26
N ARG A 105 -10.57 -4.47 7.76
CA ARG A 105 -11.05 -3.89 9.02
C ARG A 105 -10.12 -4.14 10.19
N LYS A 106 -9.67 -5.38 10.40
CA LYS A 106 -8.86 -5.73 11.56
C LYS A 106 -7.45 -5.13 11.54
N TYR A 107 -6.79 -5.15 10.38
CA TYR A 107 -5.36 -4.83 10.28
C TYR A 107 -5.08 -3.45 9.69
N ASP A 108 -6.13 -2.73 9.29
CA ASP A 108 -6.05 -1.37 8.80
C ASP A 108 -6.97 -0.47 9.63
N GLN A 109 -8.29 -0.51 9.37
CA GLN A 109 -9.23 0.43 9.95
C GLN A 109 -9.23 0.45 11.49
N ASP A 110 -9.47 -0.71 12.12
CA ASP A 110 -9.57 -0.83 13.58
C ASP A 110 -8.23 -0.52 14.24
N TYR A 111 -7.13 -0.99 13.63
CA TYR A 111 -5.80 -0.81 14.17
C TYR A 111 -5.38 0.66 14.16
N PHE A 112 -5.45 1.34 13.01
CA PHE A 112 -5.05 2.75 12.92
C PHE A 112 -6.01 3.67 13.70
N SER A 113 -7.29 3.32 13.78
CA SER A 113 -8.23 4.05 14.66
C SER A 113 -7.82 3.92 16.13
N SER A 114 -7.37 2.74 16.57
CA SER A 114 -6.87 2.53 17.92
C SER A 114 -5.52 3.21 18.19
N LEU A 115 -4.74 3.45 17.13
CA LEU A 115 -3.43 4.10 17.21
C LEU A 115 -3.54 5.64 17.27
N ALA A 116 -4.58 6.21 16.66
CA ALA A 116 -4.76 7.66 16.53
C ALA A 116 -4.58 8.46 17.85
N PRO A 117 -5.11 8.02 19.01
CA PRO A 117 -4.92 8.75 20.27
C PRO A 117 -3.45 8.81 20.74
N TYR A 118 -2.62 7.83 20.36
CA TYR A 118 -1.21 7.79 20.74
C TYR A 118 -0.34 8.64 19.80
N LEU A 119 -0.86 9.01 18.64
CA LEU A 119 -0.18 9.86 17.66
C LEU A 119 -0.60 11.33 17.76
N SER A 120 -1.41 11.70 18.76
CA SER A 120 -1.91 13.07 18.94
C SER A 120 -0.81 14.12 19.16
N GLU A 121 0.38 13.69 19.59
CA GLU A 121 1.56 14.54 19.75
C GLU A 121 2.23 14.90 18.41
N ILE A 122 1.88 14.21 17.32
CA ILE A 122 2.34 14.52 15.97
C ILE A 122 1.30 15.45 15.34
N SER A 123 1.70 16.68 15.05
CA SER A 123 0.85 17.62 14.33
C SER A 123 0.60 17.17 12.88
N GLU A 124 -0.53 17.59 12.30
CA GLU A 124 -0.84 17.35 10.87
C GLU A 124 0.30 17.86 9.96
N GLU A 125 0.91 19.01 10.30
CA GLU A 125 2.03 19.55 9.55
C GLU A 125 3.28 18.62 9.60
N GLU A 126 3.60 18.06 10.77
CA GLU A 126 4.70 17.11 10.91
C GLU A 126 4.43 15.81 10.14
N ALA A 127 3.20 15.30 10.18
CA ALA A 127 2.78 14.12 9.43
C ALA A 127 2.89 14.36 7.91
N ASP A 128 2.34 15.47 7.41
CA ASP A 128 2.41 15.86 6.00
C ASP A 128 3.86 16.05 5.54
N ASN A 129 4.69 16.69 6.38
CA ASN A 129 6.10 16.87 6.10
C ASN A 129 6.85 15.54 6.02
N MET A 130 6.55 14.59 6.92
CA MET A 130 7.11 13.25 6.90
C MET A 130 6.73 12.51 5.62
N ILE A 131 5.44 12.45 5.30
CA ILE A 131 4.90 11.78 4.10
C ILE A 131 5.56 12.36 2.84
N ARG A 132 5.54 13.68 2.69
CA ARG A 132 6.13 14.39 1.54
C ARG A 132 7.62 14.13 1.40
N THR A 133 8.36 14.20 2.50
CA THR A 133 9.83 14.06 2.46
C THR A 133 10.26 12.63 2.14
N ILE A 134 9.61 11.64 2.75
CA ILE A 134 9.86 10.22 2.44
C ILE A 134 9.48 9.91 0.99
N GLY A 135 8.33 10.39 0.53
CA GLY A 135 7.90 10.23 -0.86
C GLY A 135 8.90 10.82 -1.86
N LYS A 136 9.36 12.06 -1.61
CA LYS A 136 10.40 12.70 -2.42
C LYS A 136 11.71 11.90 -2.42
N PHE A 137 12.13 11.39 -1.25
CA PHE A 137 13.34 10.58 -1.13
C PHE A 137 13.23 9.28 -1.94
N TYR A 138 12.09 8.60 -1.86
CA TYR A 138 11.83 7.38 -2.62
C TYR A 138 11.95 7.62 -4.13
N GLN A 139 11.33 8.70 -4.65
CA GLN A 139 11.43 9.01 -6.07
C GLN A 139 12.88 9.28 -6.53
N ILE A 140 13.65 10.07 -5.76
CA ILE A 140 15.07 10.31 -6.06
C ILE A 140 15.85 8.98 -6.15
N MET A 141 15.57 8.03 -5.26
CA MET A 141 16.24 6.73 -5.26
C MET A 141 15.81 5.84 -6.44
N CYS A 142 14.53 5.87 -6.82
CA CYS A 142 14.03 5.18 -8.01
C CYS A 142 14.70 5.73 -9.28
N ASP A 143 14.69 7.05 -9.47
CA ASP A 143 15.31 7.71 -10.63
C ASP A 143 16.80 7.37 -10.70
N ARG A 144 17.52 7.42 -9.57
CA ARG A 144 18.93 7.03 -9.52
C ARG A 144 19.14 5.59 -9.99
N ARG A 145 18.27 4.66 -9.60
CA ARG A 145 18.38 3.25 -10.01
C ARG A 145 18.28 3.09 -11.52
N GLU A 146 17.36 3.79 -12.17
CA GLU A 146 17.19 3.73 -13.63
C GLU A 146 18.39 4.29 -14.42
N HIS A 147 19.17 5.18 -13.80
CA HIS A 147 20.35 5.80 -14.41
C HIS A 147 21.66 5.04 -14.15
N TYR A 148 21.79 4.31 -13.04
CA TYR A 148 23.04 3.68 -12.62
C TYR A 148 23.04 2.14 -12.64
N ASP A 149 21.87 1.48 -12.64
CA ASP A 149 21.76 0.00 -12.70
C ASP A 149 21.47 -0.52 -14.14
N LYS A 150 21.69 0.30 -15.17
CA LYS A 150 21.78 -0.13 -16.58
C LYS A 150 23.24 -0.37 -16.95
#